data_AF-A0A2V5T5T3-F1
#
_entry.id   AF-A0A2V5T5T3-F1
#
_cell.length_a   1.000
_cell.length_b   1.000
_cell.length_c   1.000
_cell.angle_alpha   90.00
_cell.angle_beta   90.00
_cell.angle_gamma   90.00
#
_symmetry.space_group_name_H-M   'P 1'
#
loop_
_entity.id
_entity.type
_entity.pdbx_description
1 polymer ?
#
loop_
_entity_poly.entity_id
_entity_poly.type
_entity_poly.pdbx_seq_one_letter_code
_entity_poly.pdbx_strand_id
1 'polypeptide(L)' 'MKDTRKSVPRNRTADASRQRIVEAARAHFFSHGFRSVTMDDLAEEL' A
#
# COMPACT_ATOMS: atom_id res chain seq x y z
N MET A 1 15.18 -2.06 32.23
CA MET A 1 15.51 -2.77 30.98
C MET A 1 15.33 -1.81 29.82
N LYS A 2 16.22 -1.83 28.83
CA LYS A 2 16.16 -0.96 27.65
C LYS A 2 15.76 -1.82 26.45
N ASP A 3 14.50 -1.73 26.06
CA ASP A 3 13.97 -2.37 24.85
C ASP A 3 14.55 -1.67 23.63
N THR A 4 15.73 -2.13 23.23
CA THR A 4 16.31 -1.81 21.92
C THR A 4 15.46 -2.52 20.88
N ARG A 5 14.31 -1.93 20.53
CA ARG A 5 13.53 -2.32 19.36
C ARG A 5 14.46 -2.11 18.16
N LYS A 6 15.20 -3.16 17.78
CA LYS A 6 15.94 -3.21 16.53
C LYS A 6 14.96 -2.78 15.45
N SER A 7 15.13 -1.56 14.96
CA SER A 7 14.49 -1.11 13.73
C SER A 7 15.05 -1.99 12.65
N VAL A 8 14.37 -3.11 12.39
CA VAL A 8 14.57 -3.94 11.22
C VAL A 8 14.67 -2.97 10.05
N PRO A 9 15.69 -3.05 9.19
CA PRO A 9 15.77 -2.21 8.01
C PRO A 9 14.59 -2.60 7.14
N ARG A 10 13.47 -1.92 7.37
CA ARG A 10 12.23 -2.10 6.66
C ARG A 10 12.54 -1.60 5.27
N ASN A 11 12.71 -2.56 4.36
CA ASN A 11 13.15 -2.35 3.00
C ASN A 11 12.41 -1.12 2.43
N ARG A 12 13.09 0.02 2.33
CA ARG A 12 12.48 1.33 2.02
C ARG A 12 11.73 1.25 0.68
N THR A 13 12.23 0.41 -0.22
CA THR A 13 11.64 0.04 -1.50
C THR A 13 10.30 -0.68 -1.34
N ALA A 14 10.17 -1.61 -0.39
CA ALA A 14 8.90 -2.29 -0.10
C ALA A 14 7.87 -1.33 0.51
N ASP A 15 8.31 -0.37 1.33
CA ASP A 15 7.43 0.67 1.87
C ASP A 15 6.96 1.63 0.76
N ALA A 16 7.84 2.01 -0.17
CA ALA A 16 7.48 2.84 -1.33
C ALA A 16 6.53 2.14 -2.31
N SER A 17 6.73 0.84 -2.59
CA SER A 17 5.80 0.07 -3.40
C SER A 17 4.45 -0.12 -2.69
N ARG A 18 4.46 -0.36 -1.38
CA ARG A 18 3.23 -0.45 -0.59
C ARG A 18 2.45 0.86 -0.58
N GLN A 19 3.13 2.00 -0.46
CA GLN A 19 2.50 3.32 -0.51
C GLN A 19 1.81 3.54 -1.85
N ARG A 20 2.48 3.23 -2.97
CA ARG A 20 1.89 3.31 -4.31
C ARG A 20 0.62 2.46 -4.46
N ILE A 21 0.65 1.21 -4.00
CA ILE A 21 -0.51 0.30 -3.99
C ILE A 21 -1.66 0.89 -3.17
N VAL A 22 -1.39 1.41 -1.97
CA VAL A 22 -2.43 1.98 -1.12
C VAL A 22 -3.01 3.27 -1.71
N GLU A 23 -2.20 4.07 -2.38
CA GLU A 23 -2.63 5.33 -3.00
C GLU A 23 -3.52 5.10 -4.22
N ALA A 24 -3.12 4.18 -5.11
CA ALA A 24 -3.92 3.70 -6.23
C ALA A 24 -5.27 3.12 -5.76
N ALA A 25 -5.22 2.20 -4.78
CA ALA A 25 -6.42 1.62 -4.17
C ALA A 25 -7.37 2.68 -3.64
N ARG A 26 -6.81 3.70 -2.97
CA ARG A 26 -7.58 4.81 -2.39
C ARG A 26 -8.20 5.68 -3.49
N ALA A 27 -7.46 6.03 -4.54
CA ALA A 27 -7.99 6.81 -5.66
C ALA A 27 -9.13 6.07 -6.37
N HIS A 28 -8.95 4.78 -6.67
CA HIS A 28 -9.99 3.93 -7.25
C HIS A 28 -11.21 3.80 -6.35
N PHE A 29 -11.00 3.66 -5.04
CA PHE A 29 -12.06 3.63 -4.04
C PHE A 29 -12.90 4.92 -4.03
N PHE A 30 -12.24 6.08 -4.08
CA PHE A 30 -12.94 7.37 -4.12
C PHE A 30 -13.70 7.60 -5.43
N SER A 31 -13.22 7.02 -6.54
CA SER A 31 -13.85 7.18 -7.86
C SER A 31 -15.03 6.22 -8.09
N HIS A 32 -14.90 4.95 -7.68
CA HIS A 32 -15.85 3.87 -8.03
C HIS A 32 -16.67 3.34 -6.84
N GLY A 33 -16.33 3.71 -5.60
CA GLY A 33 -16.99 3.25 -4.38
C GLY A 33 -16.60 1.84 -3.93
N PHE A 34 -17.04 1.45 -2.73
CA PHE A 34 -16.62 0.21 -2.03
C PHE A 34 -16.89 -1.09 -2.79
N ARG A 35 -17.77 -1.08 -3.81
CA ARG A 35 -18.26 -2.30 -4.46
C ARG A 35 -17.46 -2.75 -5.68
N SER A 36 -16.52 -1.95 -6.18
CA SER A 36 -15.84 -2.25 -7.45
C SER A 36 -14.32 -2.26 -7.38
N VAL A 37 -13.70 -2.12 -6.20
CA VAL A 37 -12.24 -2.21 -6.10
C VAL A 37 -11.84 -3.68 -6.03
N THR A 38 -11.35 -4.22 -7.14
CA THR A 38 -10.73 -5.55 -7.16
C THR A 38 -9.20 -5.44 -7.15
N MET A 39 -8.53 -6.52 -6.75
CA MET A 39 -7.07 -6.58 -6.81
C MET A 39 -6.56 -6.53 -8.26
N ASP A 40 -7.37 -6.96 -9.23
CA ASP A 40 -7.04 -6.92 -10.66
C ASP A 40 -7.05 -5.47 -11.19
N ASP A 41 -8.03 -4.64 -10.80
CA ASP A 41 -8.04 -3.21 -11.16
C ASP A 41 -6.80 -2.48 -10.63
N LEU A 42 -6.37 -2.84 -9.42
CA LEU A 42 -5.18 -2.31 -8.78
C LEU A 42 -3.86 -2.74 -9.46
N ALA A 43 -3.88 -3.88 -10.13
CA ALA A 43 -2.74 -4.39 -10.87
C ALA A 43 -2.67 -3.84 -12.30
N GLU A 44 -3.77 -3.38 -12.88
CA GLU A 44 -3.77 -2.69 -14.18
C GLU A 44 -3.25 -1.24 -14.09
N GLU A 45 -3.34 -0.59 -12.92
CA GLU A 45 -2.93 0.81 -12.72
C GLU A 45 -1.45 0.98 -12.31
N LEU A 46 -0.73 -0.09 -11.95
CA LEU A 46 0.65 -0.08 -11.43
C LEU A 46 1.65 -0.84 -12.29
#